data_AF-A0A5R8P772-F1
#
_entry.id   AF-A0A5R8P772-F1
#
_cell.length_a   1.000
_cell.length_b   1.000
_cell.length_c   1.000
_cell.angle_alpha   90.00
_cell.angle_beta   90.00
_cell.angle_gamma   90.00
#
_symmetry.space_group_name_H-M   'P 1'
#
loop_
_entity.id
_entity.type
_entity.pdbx_description
1 polymer ?
#
loop_
_entity_poly.entity_id
_entity_poly.type
_entity_poly.pdbx_seq_one_letter_code
_entity_poly.pdbx_strand_id
1 'polypeptide(L)'
;MTEPTPAPGESDPPIGLDLVAPEVYAPMLRRLALAAIGVGIGAALLAAVWLSWPIAVLIGLVVGAPTVGYALALRRRRMWLRGNTIHARRLFGERRIPLAEATGVEILVYPGRLSRIVLRVTAGPDTQIIPLAMYTDAGSGRELHLLGLRKLADALAASHLVTAVAVSDMLVHQLRAEARDAGLGERPLYRAVALARAKDYVSPVVLTDSEVAELS
;
A
#
# COMPACT_ATOMS: atom_id res chain seq x y z
N MET A 1 -37.82 -10.35 27.74
CA MET A 1 -36.59 -9.53 27.64
C MET A 1 -35.88 -10.05 26.41
N THR A 2 -36.27 -9.49 25.26
CA THR A 2 -35.97 -10.05 23.95
C THR A 2 -34.65 -9.46 23.48
N GLU A 3 -33.63 -10.30 23.29
CA GLU A 3 -32.39 -9.85 22.64
C GLU A 3 -32.72 -9.33 21.24
N PRO A 4 -32.17 -8.17 20.83
CA PRO A 4 -32.35 -7.70 19.47
C PRO A 4 -31.56 -8.62 18.52
N THR A 5 -32.28 -9.31 17.64
CA THR A 5 -31.73 -10.00 16.47
C THR A 5 -30.85 -9.02 15.67
N PRO A 6 -29.56 -9.32 15.44
CA PRO A 6 -28.71 -8.46 14.62
C PRO A 6 -29.26 -8.43 13.18
N ALA A 7 -29.41 -7.22 12.63
CA ALA A 7 -29.87 -7.01 11.27
C ALA A 7 -28.89 -7.65 10.25
N PRO A 8 -29.37 -8.21 9.13
CA PRO A 8 -28.52 -8.78 8.09
C PRO A 8 -27.76 -7.65 7.38
N GLY A 9 -26.57 -7.35 7.90
CA GLY A 9 -25.66 -6.31 7.44
C GLY A 9 -24.44 -6.19 8.34
N GLU A 10 -24.11 -7.25 9.10
CA GLU A 10 -22.95 -7.36 9.97
C GLU A 10 -21.72 -6.93 9.17
N SER A 11 -21.26 -5.73 9.49
CA SER A 11 -20.24 -5.03 8.74
C SER A 11 -18.93 -5.76 8.97
N ASP A 12 -18.55 -6.60 8.00
CA ASP A 12 -17.25 -7.28 7.98
C ASP A 12 -16.15 -6.28 8.39
N PRO A 13 -15.39 -6.55 9.47
CA PRO A 13 -14.49 -5.57 10.05
C PRO A 13 -13.47 -5.11 9.00
N PRO A 14 -13.13 -3.80 8.93
CA PRO A 14 -12.24 -3.29 7.90
C PRO A 14 -10.83 -3.90 8.06
N ILE A 15 -10.31 -4.49 6.99
CA ILE A 15 -9.02 -5.16 6.97
C ILE A 15 -7.97 -4.26 6.33
N GLY A 16 -6.93 -3.90 7.08
CA GLY A 16 -5.88 -2.99 6.62
C GLY A 16 -5.02 -3.60 5.52
N LEU A 17 -4.94 -2.95 4.36
CA LEU A 17 -4.13 -3.40 3.21
C LEU A 17 -2.72 -2.77 3.21
N ASP A 18 -2.16 -2.55 4.39
CA ASP A 18 -0.87 -1.89 4.57
C ASP A 18 0.21 -2.92 4.93
N LEU A 19 1.13 -3.18 3.98
CA LEU A 19 2.32 -4.03 4.18
C LEU A 19 3.15 -3.62 5.38
N VAL A 20 3.30 -2.31 5.56
CA VAL A 20 3.91 -1.72 6.74
C VAL A 20 2.83 -0.85 7.36
N ALA A 21 2.28 -1.34 8.47
CA ALA A 21 1.31 -0.61 9.26
C ALA A 21 1.86 0.82 9.52
N PRO A 22 1.10 1.89 9.27
CA PRO A 22 1.54 3.27 9.48
C PRO A 22 2.12 3.52 10.88
N GLU A 23 1.76 2.68 11.84
CA GLU A 23 2.24 2.66 13.22
C GLU A 23 3.76 2.39 13.31
N VAL A 24 4.34 1.65 12.37
CA VAL A 24 5.78 1.38 12.29
C VAL A 24 6.55 2.63 11.82
N TYR A 25 5.95 3.42 10.94
CA TYR A 25 6.51 4.69 10.47
C TYR A 25 6.23 5.85 11.43
N ALA A 26 5.18 5.76 12.24
CA ALA A 26 4.76 6.82 13.15
C ALA A 26 5.89 7.39 14.04
N PRO A 27 6.77 6.60 14.68
CA PRO A 27 7.86 7.16 15.48
C PRO A 27 8.92 7.88 14.64
N MET A 28 9.28 7.33 13.48
CA MET A 28 10.25 7.97 12.57
C MET A 28 9.71 9.27 11.98
N LEU A 29 8.45 9.27 11.52
CA LEU A 29 7.78 10.47 10.99
C LEU A 29 7.59 11.53 12.07
N ARG A 30 7.31 11.14 13.32
CA ARG A 30 7.30 12.06 14.46
C ARG A 30 8.67 12.70 14.67
N ARG A 31 9.76 11.92 14.65
CA ARG A 31 11.13 12.45 14.78
C ARG A 31 11.46 13.41 13.64
N LEU A 32 11.11 13.06 12.40
CA LEU A 32 11.31 13.93 11.24
C LEU A 32 10.51 15.23 11.36
N ALA A 33 9.25 15.16 11.80
CA ALA A 33 8.42 16.34 12.03
C ALA A 33 9.00 17.22 13.14
N LEU A 34 9.46 16.65 14.25
CA LEU A 34 10.10 17.39 15.34
C LEU A 34 11.41 18.06 14.89
N ALA A 35 12.24 17.35 14.13
CA ALA A 35 13.47 17.91 13.55
C ALA A 35 13.13 19.08 12.61
N ALA A 36 12.13 18.92 11.74
CA ALA A 36 11.69 19.98 10.83
C ALA A 36 11.13 21.20 11.57
N ILE A 37 10.37 20.99 12.65
CA ILE A 37 9.89 22.06 13.52
C ILE A 37 11.10 22.79 14.15
N GLY A 38 12.08 22.04 14.67
CA GLY A 38 13.30 22.62 15.24
C GLY A 38 14.08 23.47 14.24
N VAL A 39 14.26 22.98 13.01
CA VAL A 39 14.92 23.74 11.93
C VAL A 39 14.11 24.97 11.55
N GLY A 40 12.78 24.86 11.43
CA GLY A 40 11.91 25.99 11.14
C GLY A 40 11.97 27.08 12.23
N ILE A 41 11.94 26.68 13.51
CA ILE A 41 12.09 27.61 14.64
C ILE A 41 13.49 28.24 14.63
N GLY A 42 14.54 27.44 14.43
CA GLY A 42 15.91 27.95 14.35
C GLY A 42 16.11 28.97 13.24
N ALA A 43 15.56 28.70 12.06
CA ALA A 43 15.59 29.62 10.92
C ALA A 43 14.81 30.91 11.21
N ALA A 44 13.64 30.82 11.85
CA ALA A 44 12.88 32.00 12.26
C ALA A 44 13.65 32.85 13.28
N LEU A 45 14.23 32.24 14.31
CA LEU A 45 14.98 32.95 15.33
C LEU A 45 16.24 33.62 14.74
N LEU A 46 16.96 32.94 13.84
CA LEU A 46 18.09 33.51 13.12
C LEU A 46 17.68 34.70 12.24
N ALA A 47 16.57 34.58 11.53
CA ALA A 47 16.04 35.66 10.70
C ALA A 47 15.59 36.86 11.54
N ALA A 48 15.01 36.62 12.73
CA ALA A 48 14.53 37.67 13.63
C ALA A 48 15.64 38.59 14.17
N VAL A 49 16.92 38.18 14.08
CA VAL A 49 18.06 39.03 14.44
C VAL A 49 18.22 40.20 13.45
N TRP A 50 17.88 39.98 12.17
CA TRP A 50 18.14 40.92 11.08
C TRP A 50 16.87 41.43 10.39
N LEU A 51 15.73 40.75 10.58
CA LEU A 51 14.45 41.04 9.95
C LEU A 51 13.35 41.28 10.98
N SER A 52 12.27 41.93 10.54
CA SER A 52 11.08 42.09 11.36
C SER A 52 10.46 40.74 11.71
N TRP A 53 9.88 40.67 12.90
CA TRP A 53 9.25 39.47 13.45
C TRP A 53 8.29 38.75 12.48
N PRO A 54 7.44 39.46 11.71
CA PRO A 54 6.56 38.81 10.73
C PRO A 54 7.31 38.06 9.62
N ILE A 55 8.40 38.64 9.10
CA ILE A 55 9.17 38.05 8.00
C ILE A 55 9.97 36.84 8.51
N ALA A 56 10.52 36.96 9.72
CA ALA A 56 11.20 35.87 10.39
C ALA A 56 10.31 34.63 10.59
N VAL A 57 9.07 34.84 11.05
CA VAL A 57 8.06 33.76 11.19
C VAL A 57 7.73 33.14 9.83
N LEU A 58 7.57 33.95 8.78
CA LEU A 58 7.29 33.46 7.43
C LEU A 58 8.41 32.53 6.93
N ILE A 59 9.67 32.90 7.14
CA ILE A 59 10.83 32.09 6.76
C ILE A 59 10.80 30.73 7.48
N GLY A 60 10.58 30.73 8.80
CA GLY A 60 10.47 29.48 9.56
C GLY A 60 9.33 28.58 9.08
N LEU A 61 8.19 29.17 8.71
CA LEU A 61 7.06 28.44 8.15
C LEU A 61 7.41 27.83 6.79
N VAL A 62 8.02 28.59 5.88
CA VAL A 62 8.39 28.11 4.54
C VAL A 62 9.40 26.96 4.62
N VAL A 63 10.31 26.99 5.60
CA VAL A 63 11.32 25.93 5.78
C VAL A 63 10.73 24.70 6.49
N GLY A 64 9.95 24.89 7.56
CA GLY A 64 9.46 23.78 8.39
C GLY A 64 8.17 23.14 7.89
N ALA A 65 7.24 23.94 7.36
CA ALA A 65 5.89 23.49 7.04
C ALA A 65 5.82 22.42 5.94
N PRO A 66 6.62 22.46 4.85
CA PRO A 66 6.57 21.42 3.82
C PRO A 66 6.89 20.03 4.38
N THR A 67 7.93 19.94 5.21
CA THR A 67 8.38 18.66 5.81
C THR A 67 7.40 18.16 6.86
N VAL A 68 6.88 19.04 7.72
CA VAL A 68 5.85 18.69 8.71
C VAL A 68 4.55 18.25 8.01
N GLY A 69 4.13 19.00 6.99
CA GLY A 69 2.98 18.68 6.16
C GLY A 69 3.12 17.32 5.49
N TYR A 70 4.29 17.02 4.93
CA TYR A 70 4.59 15.71 4.32
C TYR A 70 4.50 14.56 5.34
N ALA A 71 5.11 14.72 6.52
CA ALA A 71 5.06 13.70 7.56
C ALA A 71 3.60 13.45 8.04
N LEU A 72 2.80 14.50 8.22
CA LEU A 72 1.39 14.38 8.59
C LEU A 72 0.55 13.75 7.46
N ALA A 73 0.85 14.10 6.21
CA ALA A 73 0.21 13.55 5.03
C ALA A 73 0.38 12.03 4.93
N LEU A 74 1.60 11.54 5.12
CA LEU A 74 1.88 10.10 5.08
C LEU A 74 1.17 9.36 6.22
N ARG A 75 1.13 9.96 7.42
CA ARG A 75 0.46 9.35 8.58
C ARG A 75 -1.06 9.22 8.40
N ARG A 76 -1.69 10.07 7.59
CA ARG A 76 -3.14 10.03 7.32
C ARG A 76 -3.53 9.03 6.24
N ARG A 77 -2.58 8.55 5.42
CA ARG A 77 -2.86 7.56 4.37
C ARG A 77 -3.07 6.20 5.04
N ARG A 78 -4.28 5.66 4.87
CA ARG A 78 -4.66 4.31 5.30
C ARG A 78 -5.45 3.66 4.18
N MET A 79 -5.18 2.39 3.93
CA MET A 79 -5.95 1.58 2.99
C MET A 79 -6.58 0.42 3.71
N TRP A 80 -7.87 0.19 3.49
CA TRP A 80 -8.56 -0.96 4.04
C TRP A 80 -9.55 -1.53 3.04
N LEU A 81 -9.79 -2.82 3.14
CA LEU A 81 -10.86 -3.50 2.45
C LEU A 81 -12.07 -3.58 3.37
N ARG A 82 -13.27 -3.28 2.84
CA ARG A 82 -14.53 -3.56 3.51
C ARG A 82 -15.45 -4.28 2.53
N GLY A 83 -15.80 -5.53 2.83
CA GLY A 83 -16.50 -6.38 1.87
C GLY A 83 -15.69 -6.52 0.58
N ASN A 84 -16.27 -6.07 -0.55
CA ASN A 84 -15.64 -6.09 -1.87
C ASN A 84 -15.17 -4.71 -2.38
N THR A 85 -15.00 -3.75 -1.47
CA THR A 85 -14.62 -2.37 -1.81
C THR A 85 -13.32 -1.99 -1.12
N ILE A 86 -12.37 -1.49 -1.91
CA ILE A 86 -11.14 -0.88 -1.39
C ILE A 86 -11.44 0.56 -1.02
N HIS A 87 -11.13 0.90 0.22
CA HIS A 87 -11.20 2.25 0.74
C HIS A 87 -9.77 2.75 0.94
N ALA A 88 -9.40 3.80 0.21
CA ALA A 88 -8.10 4.45 0.31
C ALA A 88 -8.28 5.89 0.79
N ARG A 89 -7.85 6.16 2.02
CA ARG A 89 -7.85 7.53 2.57
C ARG A 89 -6.67 8.30 2.01
N ARG A 90 -6.96 9.38 1.29
CA ARG A 90 -5.95 10.27 0.71
C ARG A 90 -5.69 11.45 1.64
N LEU A 91 -4.76 12.31 1.22
CA LEU A 91 -4.48 13.62 1.84
C LEU A 91 -5.78 14.41 2.07
N PHE A 92 -6.65 14.41 1.06
CA PHE A 92 -7.99 14.97 1.10
C PHE A 92 -8.96 13.93 0.56
N GLY A 93 -10.00 13.63 1.35
CA GLY A 93 -11.04 12.69 0.97
C GLY A 93 -10.68 11.21 1.09
N GLU A 94 -11.61 10.41 0.62
CA GLU A 94 -11.58 8.95 0.63
C GLU A 94 -11.93 8.48 -0.79
N ARG A 95 -11.11 7.61 -1.37
CA ARG A 95 -11.41 6.97 -2.65
C ARG A 95 -11.94 5.57 -2.37
N ARG A 96 -13.04 5.21 -3.05
CA ARG A 96 -13.69 3.90 -2.93
C ARG A 96 -13.66 3.23 -4.28
N ILE A 97 -13.10 2.03 -4.35
CA ILE A 97 -13.01 1.24 -5.58
C ILE A 97 -13.66 -0.12 -5.32
N PRO A 98 -14.87 -0.37 -5.83
CA PRO A 98 -15.47 -1.70 -5.81
C PRO A 98 -14.69 -2.62 -6.76
N LEU A 99 -14.17 -3.75 -6.28
CA LEU A 99 -13.39 -4.66 -7.15
C LEU A 99 -14.28 -5.41 -8.16
N ALA A 100 -15.56 -5.58 -7.85
CA ALA A 100 -16.53 -6.16 -8.78
C ALA A 100 -16.65 -5.36 -10.09
N GLU A 101 -16.53 -4.04 -10.01
CA GLU A 101 -16.63 -3.11 -11.14
C GLU A 101 -15.25 -2.66 -11.65
N ALA A 102 -14.18 -3.36 -11.26
CA ALA A 102 -12.86 -3.08 -11.78
C ALA A 102 -12.87 -3.23 -13.32
N THR A 103 -12.31 -2.24 -14.00
CA THR A 103 -12.13 -2.21 -15.46
C THR A 103 -10.70 -2.59 -15.87
N GLY A 104 -9.77 -2.62 -14.91
CA GLY A 104 -8.41 -3.17 -15.12
C GLY A 104 -7.82 -3.68 -13.82
N VAL A 105 -7.16 -4.83 -13.89
CA VAL A 105 -6.42 -5.43 -12.78
C VAL A 105 -5.08 -5.92 -13.30
N GLU A 106 -4.01 -5.53 -12.63
CA GLU A 106 -2.65 -5.78 -13.07
C GLU A 106 -1.71 -5.99 -11.89
N ILE A 107 -0.68 -6.82 -12.08
CA ILE A 107 0.42 -6.97 -11.13
C ILE A 107 1.61 -6.18 -11.65
N LEU A 108 2.09 -5.26 -10.82
CA LEU A 108 3.27 -4.46 -11.10
C LEU A 108 4.43 -4.90 -10.22
N VAL A 109 5.57 -5.18 -10.84
CA VAL A 109 6.82 -5.43 -10.13
C VAL A 109 7.76 -4.25 -10.33
N TYR A 110 8.26 -3.72 -9.21
CA TYR A 110 9.29 -2.70 -9.15
C TYR A 110 10.61 -3.37 -8.74
N PRO A 111 11.45 -3.77 -9.69
CA PRO A 111 12.75 -4.37 -9.40
C PRO A 111 13.73 -3.35 -8.79
N GLY A 112 14.68 -3.82 -7.98
CA GLY A 112 15.65 -3.00 -7.27
C GLY A 112 16.13 -3.68 -5.98
N ARG A 113 16.99 -3.01 -5.19
CA ARG A 113 17.55 -3.56 -3.94
C ARG A 113 16.48 -3.98 -2.92
N LEU A 114 15.37 -3.24 -2.94
CA LEU A 114 14.11 -3.60 -2.30
C LEU A 114 13.07 -3.71 -3.41
N SER A 115 12.86 -4.92 -3.90
CA SER A 115 11.84 -5.18 -4.90
C SER A 115 10.46 -5.12 -4.28
N ARG A 116 9.52 -4.50 -4.99
CA ARG A 116 8.12 -4.38 -4.54
C ARG A 116 7.21 -4.99 -5.58
N ILE A 117 6.26 -5.79 -5.12
CA ILE A 117 5.16 -6.30 -5.94
C ILE A 117 3.88 -5.67 -5.43
N VAL A 118 3.11 -5.09 -6.34
CA VAL A 118 1.88 -4.38 -6.02
C VAL A 118 0.79 -4.76 -7.01
N LEU A 119 -0.44 -4.73 -6.53
CA LEU A 119 -1.65 -4.88 -7.32
C LEU A 119 -2.15 -3.49 -7.73
N ARG A 120 -2.29 -3.25 -9.02
CA ARG A 120 -2.96 -2.06 -9.56
C ARG A 120 -4.38 -2.43 -9.96
N VAL A 121 -5.35 -1.74 -9.38
CA VAL A 121 -6.77 -1.86 -9.72
C VAL A 121 -7.24 -0.53 -10.29
N THR A 122 -7.93 -0.59 -11.42
CA THR A 122 -8.55 0.55 -12.08
C THR A 122 -10.05 0.31 -12.19
N ALA A 123 -10.86 1.30 -11.83
CA ALA A 123 -12.31 1.31 -12.05
C ALA A 123 -12.68 2.66 -12.67
N GLY A 124 -12.94 2.66 -13.99
CA GLY A 124 -13.16 3.89 -14.75
C GLY A 124 -11.97 4.86 -14.65
N PRO A 125 -12.16 6.12 -14.22
CA PRO A 125 -11.07 7.10 -14.10
C PRO A 125 -10.19 6.88 -12.85
N ASP A 126 -10.60 6.00 -11.94
CA ASP A 126 -9.96 5.84 -10.65
C ASP A 126 -9.02 4.64 -10.62
N THR A 127 -7.73 4.90 -10.37
CA THR A 127 -6.72 3.87 -10.10
C THR A 127 -6.31 3.86 -8.63
N GLN A 128 -6.07 2.66 -8.09
CA GLN A 128 -5.49 2.40 -6.79
C GLN A 128 -4.40 1.34 -6.87
N ILE A 129 -3.29 1.59 -6.16
CA ILE A 129 -2.17 0.66 -6.03
C ILE A 129 -2.20 0.10 -4.61
N ILE A 130 -2.17 -1.22 -4.49
CA ILE A 130 -2.26 -1.97 -3.24
C ILE A 130 -0.98 -2.79 -3.14
N PRO A 131 -0.12 -2.54 -2.15
CA PRO A 131 1.16 -3.18 -2.13
C PRO A 131 1.01 -4.58 -1.51
N LEU A 132 1.53 -5.61 -2.21
CA LEU A 132 1.31 -7.02 -1.86
C LEU A 132 2.49 -7.62 -1.11
N ALA A 133 3.73 -7.37 -1.56
CA ALA A 133 4.93 -7.78 -0.87
C ALA A 133 6.14 -6.89 -1.19
N MET A 134 7.15 -6.93 -0.33
CA MET A 134 8.48 -6.37 -0.58
C MET A 134 9.54 -7.42 -0.26
N TYR A 135 10.54 -7.55 -1.13
CA TYR A 135 11.64 -8.48 -0.96
C TYR A 135 12.97 -7.76 -1.13
N THR A 136 13.96 -8.19 -0.37
CA THR A 136 15.34 -7.73 -0.43
C THR A 136 16.18 -8.72 -1.24
N ASP A 137 17.33 -8.26 -1.71
CA ASP A 137 18.29 -9.11 -2.44
C ASP A 137 18.85 -10.26 -1.60
N ALA A 138 18.77 -10.16 -0.27
CA ALA A 138 19.22 -11.17 0.67
C ALA A 138 18.22 -12.33 0.86
N GLY A 139 17.15 -12.40 0.06
CA GLY A 139 16.13 -13.45 0.20
C GLY A 139 15.31 -13.30 1.48
N SER A 140 15.13 -12.07 1.96
CA SER A 140 14.20 -11.74 3.05
C SER A 140 13.12 -10.80 2.53
N GLY A 141 11.90 -10.94 3.03
CA GLY A 141 10.80 -10.10 2.59
C GLY A 141 9.71 -9.94 3.63
N ARG A 142 8.79 -9.05 3.30
CA ARG A 142 7.56 -8.78 4.04
C ARG A 142 6.41 -8.84 3.07
N GLU A 143 5.50 -9.74 3.34
CA GLU A 143 4.27 -9.95 2.57
C GLU A 143 3.09 -9.33 3.31
N LEU A 144 2.01 -9.06 2.59
CA LEU A 144 0.77 -8.59 3.20
C LEU A 144 0.25 -9.71 4.11
N HIS A 145 -0.40 -9.33 5.20
CA HIS A 145 -0.88 -10.31 6.17
C HIS A 145 -1.90 -11.28 5.53
N LEU A 146 -1.90 -12.55 5.98
CA LEU A 146 -2.76 -13.65 5.48
C LEU A 146 -4.22 -13.26 5.25
N LEU A 147 -4.86 -12.62 6.24
CA LEU A 147 -6.26 -12.20 6.13
C LEU A 147 -6.50 -11.17 5.01
N GLY A 148 -5.51 -10.31 4.73
CA GLY A 148 -5.61 -9.24 3.73
C GLY A 148 -5.45 -9.83 2.33
N LEU A 149 -4.48 -10.74 2.17
CA LEU A 149 -4.32 -11.53 0.95
C LEU A 149 -5.56 -12.38 0.65
N ARG A 150 -6.11 -13.08 1.65
CA ARG A 150 -7.32 -13.88 1.49
C ARG A 150 -8.51 -13.04 1.04
N LYS A 151 -8.75 -11.92 1.71
CA LYS A 151 -9.89 -11.07 1.40
C LYS A 151 -9.74 -10.35 0.07
N LEU A 152 -8.51 -10.00 -0.33
CA LEU A 152 -8.24 -9.54 -1.69
C LEU A 152 -8.50 -10.62 -2.74
N ALA A 153 -8.09 -11.87 -2.50
CA ALA A 153 -8.35 -12.97 -3.40
C ALA A 153 -9.87 -13.19 -3.57
N ASP A 154 -10.61 -13.26 -2.45
CA ASP A 154 -12.08 -13.41 -2.47
C ASP A 154 -12.76 -12.24 -3.21
N ALA A 155 -12.28 -11.02 -2.99
CA ALA A 155 -12.78 -9.80 -3.62
C ALA A 155 -12.54 -9.79 -5.15
N LEU A 156 -11.34 -10.18 -5.59
CA LEU A 156 -10.98 -10.29 -6.99
C LEU A 156 -11.73 -11.42 -7.71
N ALA A 157 -12.00 -12.53 -7.02
CA ALA A 157 -12.78 -13.65 -7.58
C ALA A 157 -14.22 -13.25 -7.92
N ALA A 158 -14.75 -12.21 -7.27
CA ALA A 158 -16.08 -11.67 -7.54
C ALA A 158 -16.11 -10.67 -8.72
N SER A 159 -14.96 -10.39 -9.36
CA SER A 159 -14.88 -9.49 -10.51
C SER A 159 -15.23 -10.21 -11.82
N HIS A 160 -15.78 -9.47 -12.79
CA HIS A 160 -16.05 -9.98 -14.14
C HIS A 160 -14.82 -10.01 -15.06
N LEU A 161 -13.69 -9.46 -14.60
CA LEU A 161 -12.44 -9.45 -15.37
C LEU A 161 -11.70 -10.79 -15.25
N VAL A 162 -11.33 -11.36 -16.39
CA VAL A 162 -10.50 -12.59 -16.44
C VAL A 162 -9.15 -12.37 -15.74
N THR A 163 -8.54 -11.20 -15.92
CA THR A 163 -7.26 -10.86 -15.27
C THR A 163 -7.39 -10.77 -13.74
N ALA A 164 -8.53 -10.31 -13.24
CA ALA A 164 -8.80 -10.28 -11.80
C ALA A 164 -8.90 -11.70 -11.21
N VAL A 165 -9.55 -12.62 -11.94
CA VAL A 165 -9.65 -14.03 -11.53
C VAL A 165 -8.28 -14.71 -11.55
N ALA A 166 -7.45 -14.45 -12.56
CA ALA A 166 -6.08 -14.97 -12.61
C ALA A 166 -5.24 -14.48 -11.42
N VAL A 167 -5.34 -13.19 -11.08
CA VAL A 167 -4.66 -12.64 -9.89
C VAL A 167 -5.23 -13.26 -8.60
N SER A 168 -6.55 -13.46 -8.50
CA SER A 168 -7.15 -14.14 -7.35
C SER A 168 -6.55 -15.53 -7.15
N ASP A 169 -6.43 -16.32 -8.21
CA ASP A 169 -5.86 -17.67 -8.14
C ASP A 169 -4.38 -17.66 -7.73
N MET A 170 -3.58 -16.72 -8.26
CA MET A 170 -2.20 -16.50 -7.82
C MET A 170 -2.12 -16.20 -6.31
N LEU A 171 -3.03 -15.38 -5.78
CA LEU A 171 -3.09 -15.07 -4.34
C LEU A 171 -3.52 -16.29 -3.51
N VAL A 172 -4.44 -17.12 -4.00
CA VAL A 172 -4.81 -18.38 -3.35
C VAL A 172 -3.63 -19.35 -3.31
N HIS A 173 -2.85 -19.46 -4.39
CA HIS A 173 -1.64 -20.27 -4.42
C HIS A 173 -0.58 -19.76 -3.45
N GLN A 174 -0.43 -18.43 -3.31
CA GLN A 174 0.42 -17.82 -2.29
C GLN A 174 0.01 -18.23 -0.87
N LEU A 175 -1.28 -18.12 -0.55
CA LEU A 175 -1.80 -18.51 0.77
C LEU A 175 -1.62 -19.99 1.05
N ARG A 176 -1.79 -20.84 0.04
CA ARG A 176 -1.53 -22.29 0.15
C ARG A 176 -0.05 -22.60 0.36
N ALA A 177 0.85 -21.89 -0.32
CA ALA A 177 2.29 -22.05 -0.13
C ALA A 177 2.69 -21.63 1.30
N GLU A 178 2.19 -20.50 1.78
CA GLU A 178 2.44 -20.03 3.14
C GLU A 178 1.86 -20.97 4.20
N ALA A 179 0.64 -21.49 4.00
CA ALA A 179 0.01 -22.46 4.92
C ALA A 179 0.74 -23.80 5.03
N ARG A 180 1.63 -24.13 4.08
CA ARG A 180 2.49 -25.32 4.11
C ARG A 180 3.93 -25.00 4.55
N ASP A 181 4.19 -23.79 5.04
CA ASP A 181 5.52 -23.30 5.38
C ASP A 181 6.52 -23.42 4.21
N ALA A 182 6.02 -23.27 2.97
CA ALA A 182 6.86 -23.37 1.79
C ALA A 182 7.93 -22.26 1.77
N GLY A 183 9.12 -22.63 1.31
CA GLY A 183 10.23 -21.69 1.15
C GLY A 183 9.90 -20.58 0.15
N LEU A 184 10.62 -19.46 0.21
CA LEU A 184 10.35 -18.31 -0.66
C LEU A 184 10.34 -18.66 -2.16
N GLY A 185 11.20 -19.57 -2.60
CA GLY A 185 11.27 -20.01 -4.00
C GLY A 185 9.99 -20.67 -4.52
N GLU A 186 9.15 -21.19 -3.64
CA GLU A 186 7.87 -21.83 -3.98
C GLU A 186 6.68 -20.87 -3.90
N ARG A 187 6.90 -19.64 -3.39
CA ARG A 187 5.85 -18.64 -3.21
C ARG A 187 5.63 -17.83 -4.49
N PRO A 188 4.42 -17.84 -5.09
CA PRO A 188 4.08 -17.11 -6.32
C PRO A 188 4.53 -15.64 -6.32
N LEU A 189 4.32 -14.90 -5.23
CA LEU A 189 4.69 -13.48 -5.15
C LEU A 189 6.22 -13.27 -5.21
N TYR A 190 6.99 -14.18 -4.64
CA TYR A 190 8.45 -14.12 -4.72
C TYR A 190 8.95 -14.54 -6.09
N ARG A 191 8.36 -15.61 -6.67
CA ARG A 191 8.66 -16.06 -8.04
C ARG A 191 8.39 -14.98 -9.08
N ALA A 192 7.30 -14.23 -8.95
CA ALA A 192 6.99 -13.06 -9.79
C ALA A 192 8.11 -12.01 -9.77
N VAL A 193 8.62 -11.71 -8.58
CA VAL A 193 9.73 -10.75 -8.40
C VAL A 193 11.03 -11.31 -8.96
N ALA A 194 11.31 -12.59 -8.72
CA ALA A 194 12.49 -13.26 -9.25
C ALA A 194 12.49 -13.28 -10.79
N LEU A 195 11.34 -13.55 -11.42
CA LEU A 195 11.16 -13.52 -12.87
C LEU A 195 11.40 -12.12 -13.44
N ALA A 196 10.83 -11.08 -12.82
CA ALA A 196 11.04 -9.70 -13.26
C ALA A 196 12.51 -9.26 -13.14
N ARG A 197 13.23 -9.73 -12.11
CA ARG A 197 14.68 -9.48 -11.95
C ARG A 197 15.50 -10.22 -12.98
N ALA A 198 15.19 -11.49 -13.24
CA ALA A 198 15.92 -12.32 -14.20
C ALA A 198 15.88 -11.76 -15.62
N LYS A 199 14.85 -10.98 -15.95
CA LYS A 199 14.71 -10.27 -17.22
C LYS A 199 15.44 -8.90 -17.25
N ASP A 200 16.25 -8.58 -16.24
CA ASP A 200 17.03 -7.34 -16.09
C ASP A 200 16.23 -6.04 -16.30
N TYR A 201 14.95 -6.06 -15.93
CA TYR A 201 14.13 -4.87 -16.05
C TYR A 201 14.56 -3.80 -15.04
N VAL A 202 14.79 -2.59 -15.55
CA VAL A 202 15.14 -1.39 -14.74
C VAL A 202 13.92 -0.50 -14.51
N SER A 203 12.80 -0.78 -15.20
CA SER A 203 11.53 -0.06 -15.12
C SER A 203 10.44 -0.95 -14.51
N PRO A 204 9.36 -0.36 -13.94
CA PRO A 204 8.22 -1.12 -13.46
C PRO A 204 7.64 -2.00 -14.59
N VAL A 205 7.45 -3.28 -14.32
CA VAL A 205 6.94 -4.25 -15.29
C VAL A 205 5.52 -4.62 -14.91
N VAL A 206 4.61 -4.54 -15.88
CA VAL A 206 3.28 -5.14 -15.79
C VAL A 206 3.43 -6.60 -16.15
N LEU A 207 3.11 -7.52 -15.23
CA LEU A 207 3.06 -8.95 -15.57
C LEU A 207 1.92 -9.20 -16.54
N THR A 208 2.19 -9.96 -17.60
CA THR A 208 1.16 -10.37 -18.56
C THR A 208 0.29 -11.49 -17.98
N ASP A 209 -0.90 -11.68 -18.56
CA ASP A 209 -1.82 -12.75 -18.11
C ASP A 209 -1.18 -14.14 -18.15
N SER A 210 -0.32 -14.40 -19.16
CA SER A 210 0.42 -15.66 -19.26
C SER A 210 1.44 -15.82 -18.15
N GLU A 211 2.16 -14.75 -17.80
CA GLU A 211 3.13 -14.79 -16.70
C GLU A 211 2.44 -14.97 -15.35
N VAL A 212 1.25 -14.38 -15.16
CA VAL A 212 0.44 -14.60 -13.95
C VAL A 212 -0.02 -16.07 -13.88
N ALA A 213 -0.44 -16.67 -14.99
CA ALA A 213 -0.87 -18.06 -15.04
C ALA A 213 0.27 -19.09 -14.78
N GLU A 214 1.53 -18.75 -15.07
CA GLU A 214 2.69 -19.60 -14.77
C GLU A 214 3.09 -19.60 -13.27
N LEU A 215 2.51 -18.69 -12.49
CA LEU A 215 2.79 -18.51 -11.07
C LEU A 215 1.81 -19.25 -10.16
N SER A 216 0.61 -19.60 -10.66
CA SER A 216 -0.36 -20.51 -10.04
C SER A 216 0.07 -21.97 -10.15
#